data_AF-A0AA36HH10-F1
#
_entry.id   AF-A0AA36HH10-F1
#
_cell.length_a   1.000
_cell.length_b   1.000
_cell.length_c   1.000
_cell.angle_alpha   90.00
_cell.angle_beta   90.00
_cell.angle_gamma   90.00
#
_symmetry.space_group_name_H-M   'P 1'
#
loop_
_entity.id
_entity.type
_entity.pdbx_description
1 polymer ?
#
loop_
_entity_poly.entity_id
_entity_poly.type
_entity_poly.pdbx_seq_one_letter_code
_entity_poly.pdbx_strand_id
1 'polypeptide(L)'
;MDVVTKATGYWADDKQVMWLLSEALFVLASMTRPEQVTTGEELARLHRSQGYSKIAVHFVIERDGSIYDGRPLNQPGALAGKHNQSAYQVCLLGGVNDAMQPEDNFTEAQHAALRRLLAAYGKPVVVLDHLRRHSHLTSWQAEGVYRIRRLASRVDELRAAGFEIETQTCEDASGQRYTRYRLSRRQRRSKAPLLEARRAPKQYRVDALLQLYRNYCTDELGLDANDATEEVAAFTKFLLEKNA
;
A
#
# COMPACT_ATOMS: atom_id res chain seq x y z
N MET A 1 -10.15 -5.80 -24.27
CA MET A 1 -9.94 -6.94 -23.35
C MET A 1 -8.99 -6.48 -22.28
N ASP A 2 -9.55 -6.18 -21.11
CA ASP A 2 -8.88 -5.45 -20.04
C ASP A 2 -7.87 -6.35 -19.31
N VAL A 3 -6.82 -5.76 -18.72
CA VAL A 3 -5.78 -6.48 -17.93
C VAL A 3 -6.38 -7.38 -16.87
N VAL A 4 -7.57 -7.01 -16.38
CA VAL A 4 -8.41 -7.77 -15.46
C VAL A 4 -8.81 -9.15 -16.02
N THR A 5 -9.09 -9.24 -17.32
CA THR A 5 -9.59 -10.47 -18.00
C THR A 5 -8.49 -11.50 -18.26
N LYS A 6 -7.21 -11.09 -18.30
CA LYS A 6 -6.07 -12.03 -18.39
C LYS A 6 -5.63 -12.52 -17.01
N ALA A 7 -6.04 -11.85 -15.94
CA ALA A 7 -5.74 -12.23 -14.57
C ALA A 7 -6.68 -13.32 -14.01
N THR A 8 -7.78 -13.63 -14.70
CA THR A 8 -8.80 -14.61 -14.27
C THR A 8 -8.63 -16.01 -14.88
N GLY A 9 -7.52 -16.27 -15.60
CA GLY A 9 -7.24 -17.57 -16.19
C GLY A 9 -6.36 -18.44 -15.30
N TYR A 10 -6.89 -19.61 -14.95
CA TYR A 10 -6.24 -20.76 -14.30
C TYR A 10 -6.27 -20.84 -12.77
N TRP A 11 -7.31 -21.56 -12.31
CA TRP A 11 -7.24 -22.51 -11.21
C TRP A 11 -6.24 -23.60 -11.58
N ALA A 12 -5.21 -23.80 -10.77
CA ALA A 12 -4.35 -24.97 -10.84
C ALA A 12 -3.81 -25.27 -9.44
N ASP A 13 -4.36 -26.34 -8.85
CA ASP A 13 -3.66 -27.31 -8.01
C ASP A 13 -2.50 -26.77 -7.16
N ASP A 14 -2.82 -25.99 -6.12
CA ASP A 14 -2.27 -26.15 -4.78
C ASP A 14 -2.67 -24.96 -3.89
N LYS A 15 -3.33 -25.31 -2.78
CA LYS A 15 -3.67 -24.55 -1.57
C LYS A 15 -3.30 -23.04 -1.58
N GLN A 16 -4.35 -22.24 -1.45
CA GLN A 16 -4.43 -20.78 -1.25
C GLN A 16 -4.57 -19.99 -2.55
N VAL A 17 -5.65 -19.21 -2.64
CA VAL A 17 -5.94 -18.29 -3.74
C VAL A 17 -4.95 -17.12 -3.65
N MET A 18 -3.84 -17.26 -4.36
CA MET A 18 -2.68 -16.33 -4.34
C MET A 18 -2.64 -15.55 -5.66
N TRP A 19 -2.78 -14.23 -5.62
CA TRP A 19 -2.64 -13.39 -6.82
C TRP A 19 -1.50 -12.38 -6.65
N LEU A 20 -0.46 -12.47 -7.49
CA LEU A 20 0.52 -11.39 -7.63
C LEU A 20 0.01 -10.38 -8.67
N LEU A 21 -0.91 -9.51 -8.26
CA LEU A 21 -1.58 -8.55 -9.16
C LEU A 21 -0.66 -7.40 -9.60
N SER A 22 0.37 -7.10 -8.81
CA SER A 22 1.53 -6.34 -9.23
C SER A 22 2.69 -6.87 -8.41
N GLU A 23 3.94 -6.86 -8.90
CA GLU A 23 5.05 -7.35 -8.08
C GLU A 23 5.24 -6.53 -6.75
N ALA A 24 4.42 -5.50 -6.45
CA ALA A 24 4.32 -4.80 -5.16
C ALA A 24 3.15 -5.22 -4.25
N LEU A 25 2.08 -5.79 -4.79
CA LEU A 25 0.92 -6.21 -3.99
C LEU A 25 0.70 -7.70 -4.17
N PHE A 26 0.80 -8.42 -3.06
CA PHE A 26 0.48 -9.83 -2.95
C PHE A 26 -0.93 -9.96 -2.39
N VAL A 27 -1.84 -10.51 -3.19
CA VAL A 27 -3.26 -10.58 -2.85
C VAL A 27 -3.62 -12.00 -2.44
N LEU A 28 -4.33 -12.08 -1.33
CA LEU A 28 -4.66 -13.29 -0.58
C LEU A 28 -6.16 -13.32 -0.31
N ALA A 29 -6.71 -14.50 -0.06
CA ALA A 29 -8.02 -14.68 0.53
C ALA A 29 -7.89 -15.06 2.01
N SER A 30 -8.87 -14.69 2.85
CA SER A 30 -8.93 -15.18 4.24
C SER A 30 -9.28 -16.66 4.32
N MET A 31 -9.79 -17.25 3.23
CA MET A 31 -10.29 -18.62 3.16
C MET A 31 -11.42 -18.86 4.18
N THR A 32 -12.29 -17.86 4.32
CA THR A 32 -13.47 -17.90 5.21
C THR A 32 -14.74 -17.83 4.40
N ARG A 33 -15.84 -18.34 4.94
CA ARG A 33 -17.16 -18.05 4.36
C ARG A 33 -17.50 -16.56 4.52
N PRO A 34 -18.37 -15.99 3.67
CA PRO A 34 -18.72 -14.57 3.71
C PRO A 34 -19.18 -14.06 5.09
N GLU A 35 -19.85 -14.89 5.87
CA GLU A 35 -20.44 -14.58 7.17
C GLU A 35 -19.55 -14.96 8.38
N GLN A 36 -18.47 -15.71 8.16
CA GLN A 36 -17.65 -16.25 9.25
C GLN A 36 -16.68 -15.22 9.84
N VAL A 37 -16.06 -14.42 8.99
CA VAL A 37 -15.16 -13.32 9.38
C VAL A 37 -15.51 -12.14 8.49
N THR A 38 -16.02 -11.08 9.12
CA THR A 38 -16.60 -9.94 8.40
C THR A 38 -15.74 -8.69 8.53
N THR A 39 -14.87 -8.63 9.53
CA THR A 39 -14.01 -7.46 9.79
C THR A 39 -12.51 -7.80 9.83
N GLY A 40 -11.68 -6.80 9.55
CA GLY A 40 -10.23 -6.90 9.71
C GLY A 40 -9.79 -7.11 11.16
N GLU A 41 -10.56 -6.59 12.13
CA GLU A 41 -10.31 -6.79 13.56
C GLU A 41 -10.52 -8.24 14.00
N GLU A 42 -11.57 -8.89 13.49
CA GLU A 42 -11.80 -10.34 13.67
C GLU A 42 -10.67 -11.16 13.07
N LEU A 43 -10.24 -10.83 11.85
CA LEU A 43 -9.10 -11.50 11.22
C LEU A 43 -7.80 -11.26 12.00
N ALA A 44 -7.61 -10.08 12.59
CA ALA A 44 -6.48 -9.80 13.46
C ALA A 44 -6.50 -10.65 14.74
N ARG A 45 -7.67 -10.85 15.36
CA ARG A 45 -7.86 -11.77 16.50
C ARG A 45 -7.53 -13.20 16.11
N LEU A 46 -8.01 -13.66 14.95
CA LEU A 46 -7.74 -15.01 14.43
C LEU A 46 -6.25 -15.24 14.19
N HIS A 47 -5.56 -14.29 13.56
CA HIS A 47 -4.10 -14.39 13.39
C HIS A 47 -3.38 -14.47 14.75
N ARG A 48 -3.80 -13.69 15.75
CA ARG A 48 -3.20 -13.79 17.09
C ARG A 48 -3.43 -15.15 17.74
N SER A 49 -4.62 -15.74 17.61
CA SER A 49 -4.88 -17.10 18.12
C SER A 49 -4.10 -18.19 17.38
N GLN A 50 -3.63 -17.92 16.16
CA GLN A 50 -2.76 -18.81 15.38
C GLN A 50 -1.26 -18.62 15.70
N GLY A 51 -0.91 -17.77 16.67
CA GLY A 51 0.48 -17.54 17.09
C GLY A 51 1.19 -16.39 16.38
N TYR A 52 0.52 -15.63 15.51
CA TYR A 52 1.11 -14.40 14.97
C TYR A 52 1.10 -13.29 16.02
N SER A 53 2.18 -12.52 16.13
CA SER A 53 2.27 -11.39 17.08
C SER A 53 1.24 -10.28 16.84
N LYS A 54 0.78 -10.16 15.59
CA LYS A 54 -0.23 -9.21 15.11
C LYS A 54 -0.81 -9.76 13.81
N ILE A 55 -1.82 -9.07 13.26
CA ILE A 55 -2.39 -9.39 11.94
C ILE A 55 -1.29 -9.65 10.90
N ALA A 56 -1.44 -10.67 10.06
CA ALA A 56 -0.36 -11.16 9.21
C ALA A 56 -0.10 -10.31 7.94
N VAL A 57 -1.06 -9.48 7.55
CA VAL A 57 -1.09 -8.72 6.28
C VAL A 57 -1.09 -7.21 6.52
N HIS A 58 -0.82 -6.44 5.47
CA HIS A 58 -0.77 -4.98 5.53
C HIS A 58 -2.16 -4.35 5.38
N PHE A 59 -2.99 -4.94 4.53
CA PHE A 59 -4.36 -4.46 4.28
C PHE A 59 -5.32 -5.64 4.32
N VAL A 60 -6.52 -5.42 4.87
CA VAL A 60 -7.66 -6.31 4.71
C VAL A 60 -8.75 -5.53 4.00
N ILE A 61 -9.33 -6.13 2.96
CA ILE A 61 -10.50 -5.59 2.28
C ILE A 61 -11.73 -6.37 2.76
N GLU A 62 -12.56 -5.69 3.52
CA GLU A 62 -13.81 -6.23 4.05
C GLU A 62 -14.86 -6.37 2.95
N ARG A 63 -15.93 -7.10 3.23
CA ARG A 63 -16.96 -7.48 2.24
C ARG A 63 -17.66 -6.27 1.61
N ASP A 64 -17.80 -5.19 2.36
CA ASP A 64 -18.37 -3.90 1.91
C ASP A 64 -17.36 -3.01 1.17
N GLY A 65 -16.11 -3.45 1.00
CA GLY A 65 -15.03 -2.70 0.37
C GLY A 65 -14.36 -1.66 1.28
N SER A 66 -14.64 -1.68 2.58
CA SER A 66 -13.82 -0.99 3.58
C SER A 66 -12.41 -1.60 3.61
N ILE A 67 -11.43 -0.79 4.00
CA ILE A 67 -10.03 -1.23 4.11
C ILE A 67 -9.61 -1.07 5.56
N TYR A 68 -9.23 -2.18 6.17
CA TYR A 68 -8.62 -2.21 7.48
C TYR A 68 -7.08 -2.21 7.34
N ASP A 69 -6.43 -1.26 8.01
CA ASP A 69 -4.98 -1.15 8.04
C ASP A 69 -4.39 -2.12 9.08
N GLY A 70 -3.58 -3.06 8.61
CA GLY A 70 -2.99 -4.11 9.40
C GLY A 70 -1.56 -3.81 9.82
N ARG A 71 -0.59 -4.55 9.26
CA ARG A 71 0.83 -4.33 9.52
C ARG A 71 1.29 -2.97 8.97
N PRO A 72 2.14 -2.23 9.72
CA PRO A 72 2.82 -1.06 9.19
C PRO A 72 3.58 -1.38 7.90
N LEU A 73 3.54 -0.48 6.92
CA LEU A 73 4.20 -0.66 5.61
C LEU A 73 5.73 -0.76 5.69
N ASN A 74 6.35 -0.41 6.81
CA ASN A 74 7.78 -0.58 7.03
C ASN A 74 8.14 -1.94 7.67
N GLN A 75 7.16 -2.81 7.91
CA GLN A 75 7.38 -4.15 8.46
C GLN A 75 7.03 -5.22 7.41
N PRO A 76 7.76 -6.35 7.36
CA PRO A 76 7.40 -7.45 6.48
C PRO A 76 6.01 -8.01 6.79
N GLY A 77 5.31 -8.45 5.73
CA GLY A 77 4.14 -9.32 5.85
C GLY A 77 4.54 -10.73 6.30
N ALA A 78 3.56 -11.60 6.57
CA ALA A 78 3.84 -12.94 7.09
C ALA A 78 3.32 -14.09 6.22
N LEU A 79 2.42 -13.84 5.25
CA LEU A 79 1.72 -14.90 4.52
C LEU A 79 2.26 -15.25 3.14
N ALA A 80 3.14 -14.43 2.55
CA ALA A 80 3.59 -14.58 1.17
C ALA A 80 5.02 -15.16 1.04
N GLY A 81 5.53 -15.84 2.08
CA GLY A 81 6.83 -16.51 2.06
C GLY A 81 7.97 -15.60 1.60
N LYS A 82 8.58 -15.92 0.44
CA LYS A 82 9.68 -15.13 -0.17
C LYS A 82 9.28 -13.70 -0.51
N HIS A 83 7.98 -13.40 -0.61
CA HIS A 83 7.45 -12.07 -0.91
C HIS A 83 7.16 -11.22 0.34
N ASN A 84 7.29 -11.78 1.55
CA ASN A 84 7.05 -11.07 2.81
C ASN A 84 7.80 -9.73 2.92
N GLN A 85 9.00 -9.64 2.35
CA GLN A 85 9.85 -8.45 2.38
C GLN A 85 9.78 -7.58 1.11
N SER A 86 9.09 -8.04 0.06
CA SER A 86 9.13 -7.40 -1.27
C SER A 86 7.77 -6.94 -1.80
N ALA A 87 6.68 -7.30 -1.12
CA ALA A 87 5.34 -6.88 -1.48
C ALA A 87 4.49 -6.60 -0.23
N TYR A 88 3.63 -5.59 -0.33
CA TYR A 88 2.53 -5.41 0.61
C TYR A 88 1.51 -6.52 0.39
N GLN A 89 0.91 -6.98 1.48
CA GLN A 89 -0.03 -8.11 1.47
C GLN A 89 -1.42 -7.58 1.70
N VAL A 90 -2.33 -7.92 0.79
CA VAL A 90 -3.74 -7.53 0.81
C VAL A 90 -4.56 -8.79 0.96
N CYS A 91 -5.40 -8.89 1.99
CA CYS A 91 -6.30 -10.01 2.19
C CYS A 91 -7.73 -9.60 1.87
N LEU A 92 -8.41 -10.31 0.97
CA LEU A 92 -9.85 -10.16 0.77
C LEU A 92 -10.57 -11.13 1.71
N LEU A 93 -11.57 -10.63 2.45
CA LEU A 93 -12.43 -11.50 3.25
C LEU A 93 -13.35 -12.32 2.33
N GLY A 94 -13.36 -13.63 2.54
CA GLY A 94 -14.05 -14.60 1.70
C GLY A 94 -13.12 -15.67 1.13
N GLY A 95 -13.57 -16.30 0.04
CA GLY A 95 -12.77 -17.23 -0.75
C GLY A 95 -13.14 -18.70 -0.59
N VAL A 96 -14.13 -19.05 0.25
CA VAL A 96 -14.71 -20.41 0.30
C VAL A 96 -16.23 -20.38 0.42
N ASN A 97 -16.87 -21.44 -0.07
CA ASN A 97 -18.32 -21.69 0.04
C ASN A 97 -18.71 -22.41 1.34
N ASP A 98 -20.00 -22.74 1.50
CA ASP A 98 -20.55 -23.48 2.66
C ASP A 98 -19.89 -24.84 2.91
N ALA A 99 -19.42 -25.49 1.84
CA ALA A 99 -18.70 -26.76 1.90
C ALA A 99 -17.20 -26.60 2.16
N MET A 100 -16.72 -25.39 2.49
CA MET A 100 -15.30 -25.05 2.68
C MET A 100 -14.43 -25.29 1.44
N GLN A 101 -15.03 -25.26 0.26
CA GLN A 101 -14.32 -25.36 -1.02
C GLN A 101 -13.99 -23.96 -1.55
N PRO A 102 -12.84 -23.77 -2.23
CA PRO A 102 -12.49 -22.49 -2.83
C PRO A 102 -13.59 -21.97 -3.76
N GLU A 103 -13.96 -20.71 -3.58
CA GLU A 103 -15.00 -20.04 -4.38
C GLU A 103 -14.64 -18.57 -4.57
N ASP A 104 -14.79 -18.07 -5.79
CA ASP A 104 -14.72 -16.62 -6.03
C ASP A 104 -16.05 -15.97 -5.63
N ASN A 105 -16.14 -15.62 -4.35
CA ASN A 105 -17.29 -14.92 -3.79
C ASN A 105 -16.97 -13.47 -3.41
N PHE A 106 -15.91 -12.87 -3.96
CA PHE A 106 -15.53 -11.49 -3.68
C PHE A 106 -16.55 -10.49 -4.22
N THR A 107 -16.78 -9.38 -3.50
CA THR A 107 -17.76 -8.37 -3.94
C THR A 107 -17.15 -7.37 -4.93
N GLU A 108 -18.00 -6.72 -5.73
CA GLU A 108 -17.58 -5.57 -6.54
C GLU A 108 -16.96 -4.45 -5.69
N ALA A 109 -17.44 -4.24 -4.48
CA ALA A 109 -16.87 -3.26 -3.55
C ALA A 109 -15.44 -3.64 -3.15
N GLN A 110 -15.18 -4.93 -2.93
CA GLN A 110 -13.83 -5.44 -2.71
C GLN A 110 -12.93 -5.26 -3.93
N HIS A 111 -13.42 -5.56 -5.13
CA HIS A 111 -12.66 -5.32 -6.35
C HIS A 111 -12.35 -3.83 -6.56
N ALA A 112 -13.31 -2.94 -6.29
CA ALA A 112 -13.11 -1.50 -6.33
C ALA A 112 -12.08 -1.02 -5.29
N ALA A 113 -12.11 -1.54 -4.07
CA ALA A 113 -11.10 -1.29 -3.04
C ALA A 113 -9.71 -1.79 -3.46
N LEU A 114 -9.63 -2.97 -4.04
CA LEU A 114 -8.38 -3.55 -4.52
C LEU A 114 -7.77 -2.71 -5.65
N ARG A 115 -8.59 -2.22 -6.59
CA ARG A 115 -8.16 -1.27 -7.63
C ARG A 115 -7.61 0.02 -7.01
N ARG A 116 -8.25 0.55 -5.95
CA ARG A 116 -7.75 1.72 -5.20
C ARG A 116 -6.40 1.45 -4.54
N LEU A 117 -6.18 0.26 -3.97
CA LEU A 117 -4.89 -0.12 -3.39
C LEU A 117 -3.80 -0.30 -4.47
N LEU A 118 -4.13 -0.91 -5.61
CA LEU A 118 -3.23 -1.02 -6.76
C LEU A 118 -2.82 0.36 -7.29
N ALA A 119 -3.77 1.30 -7.36
CA ALA A 119 -3.50 2.68 -7.74
C ALA A 119 -2.70 3.48 -6.71
N ALA A 120 -2.72 3.07 -5.43
CA ALA A 120 -1.97 3.76 -4.37
C ALA A 120 -0.56 3.18 -4.17
N TYR A 121 -0.40 1.86 -4.28
CA TYR A 121 0.81 1.13 -3.87
C TYR A 121 1.41 0.27 -4.98
N GLY A 122 0.84 0.27 -6.18
CA GLY A 122 1.41 -0.43 -7.31
C GLY A 122 2.81 0.10 -7.64
N LYS A 123 3.71 -0.80 -8.04
CA LYS A 123 5.08 -0.42 -8.45
C LYS A 123 5.15 0.71 -9.49
N PRO A 124 4.27 0.80 -10.50
CA PRO A 124 4.29 1.94 -11.43
C PRO A 124 4.10 3.28 -10.72
N VAL A 125 3.25 3.33 -9.70
CA VAL A 125 2.95 4.55 -8.95
C VAL A 125 4.17 4.99 -8.13
N VAL A 126 4.86 4.03 -7.49
CA VAL A 126 6.12 4.29 -6.78
C VAL A 126 7.22 4.78 -7.74
N VAL A 127 7.34 4.16 -8.92
CA VAL A 127 8.27 4.61 -9.96
C VAL A 127 7.94 6.04 -10.40
N LEU A 128 6.66 6.33 -10.67
CA LEU A 128 6.23 7.64 -11.10
C LEU A 128 6.49 8.72 -10.03
N ASP A 129 6.16 8.44 -8.77
CA ASP A 129 6.42 9.37 -7.66
C ASP A 129 7.92 9.65 -7.51
N HIS A 130 8.76 8.61 -7.60
CA HIS A 130 10.22 8.80 -7.62
C HIS A 130 10.65 9.67 -8.79
N LEU A 131 10.20 9.38 -10.02
CA LEU A 131 10.60 10.14 -11.21
C LEU A 131 10.11 11.60 -11.22
N ARG A 132 9.05 11.91 -10.46
CA ARG A 132 8.57 13.28 -10.21
C ARG A 132 9.45 14.03 -9.22
N ARG A 133 9.85 13.39 -8.12
CA ARG A 133 10.65 14.00 -7.05
C ARG A 133 12.14 14.05 -7.39
N HIS A 134 12.61 13.12 -8.21
CA HIS A 134 14.02 12.93 -8.51
C HIS A 134 14.33 13.02 -10.01
N SER A 135 15.60 13.20 -10.33
CA SER A 135 16.07 13.46 -11.69
C SER A 135 16.02 12.24 -12.61
N HIS A 136 16.13 11.03 -12.08
CA HIS A 136 16.10 9.77 -12.82
C HIS A 136 15.98 8.58 -11.86
N LEU A 137 15.62 7.42 -12.40
CA LEU A 137 15.66 6.13 -11.70
C LEU A 137 16.38 5.09 -12.57
N THR A 138 17.28 4.31 -11.96
CA THR A 138 17.95 3.16 -12.59
C THR A 138 17.37 1.84 -12.06
N SER A 139 17.62 0.74 -12.78
CA SER A 139 17.20 -0.60 -12.31
C SER A 139 17.82 -0.96 -10.95
N TRP A 140 19.06 -0.55 -10.69
CA TRP A 140 19.74 -0.79 -9.42
C TRP A 140 19.07 -0.04 -8.26
N GLN A 141 18.75 1.25 -8.46
CA GLN A 141 18.01 2.04 -7.47
C GLN A 141 16.60 1.47 -7.24
N ALA A 142 15.93 1.06 -8.31
CA ALA A 142 14.58 0.51 -8.24
C ALA A 142 14.54 -0.82 -7.47
N GLU A 143 15.51 -1.70 -7.69
CA GLU A 143 15.63 -2.95 -6.93
C GLU A 143 16.06 -2.71 -5.48
N GLY A 144 17.08 -1.87 -5.26
CA GLY A 144 17.64 -1.61 -3.94
C GLY A 144 16.70 -0.87 -2.99
N VAL A 145 15.97 0.14 -3.49
CA VAL A 145 15.11 1.01 -2.68
C VAL A 145 13.66 0.54 -2.68
N TYR A 146 13.14 0.14 -3.85
CA TYR A 146 11.71 -0.13 -4.04
C TYR A 146 11.39 -1.60 -4.30
N ARG A 147 12.41 -2.49 -4.28
CA ARG A 147 12.27 -3.93 -4.56
C ARG A 147 11.62 -4.21 -5.93
N ILE A 148 11.86 -3.34 -6.90
CA ILE A 148 11.35 -3.43 -8.27
C ILE A 148 12.43 -4.06 -9.17
N ARG A 149 12.36 -5.38 -9.35
CA ARG A 149 13.31 -6.12 -10.22
C ARG A 149 13.13 -5.79 -11.70
N ARG A 150 11.87 -5.65 -12.15
CA ARG A 150 11.53 -5.37 -13.55
C ARG A 150 11.15 -3.91 -13.76
N LEU A 151 12.08 -2.98 -13.54
CA LEU A 151 11.82 -1.54 -13.70
C LEU A 151 11.28 -1.19 -15.09
N ALA A 152 11.86 -1.77 -16.15
CA ALA A 152 11.44 -1.51 -17.52
C ALA A 152 9.94 -1.78 -17.74
N SER A 153 9.43 -2.92 -17.24
CA SER A 153 8.01 -3.26 -17.33
C SER A 153 7.11 -2.22 -16.66
N ARG A 154 7.54 -1.68 -15.51
CA ARG A 154 6.80 -0.61 -14.81
C ARG A 154 6.83 0.71 -15.58
N VAL A 155 7.94 1.00 -16.25
CA VAL A 155 8.03 2.16 -17.15
C VAL A 155 7.12 2.00 -18.36
N ASP A 156 7.02 0.80 -18.94
CA ASP A 156 6.14 0.54 -20.09
C ASP A 156 4.66 0.66 -19.71
N GLU A 157 4.28 0.22 -18.50
CA GLU A 157 2.95 0.47 -17.93
C GLU A 157 2.65 1.97 -17.81
N LEU A 158 3.62 2.76 -17.33
CA LEU A 158 3.47 4.22 -17.26
C LEU A 158 3.37 4.86 -18.65
N ARG A 159 4.16 4.41 -19.62
CA ARG A 159 4.05 4.91 -21.00
C ARG A 159 2.69 4.59 -21.62
N ALA A 160 2.17 3.39 -21.40
CA ALA A 160 0.84 2.99 -21.83
C ALA A 160 -0.25 3.85 -21.18
N ALA A 161 -0.03 4.30 -19.94
CA ALA A 161 -0.89 5.26 -19.24
C ALA A 161 -0.70 6.73 -19.68
N GLY A 162 0.11 6.99 -20.72
CA GLY A 162 0.30 8.32 -21.32
C GLY A 162 1.44 9.15 -20.74
N PHE A 163 2.26 8.58 -19.86
CA PHE A 163 3.40 9.31 -19.28
C PHE A 163 4.59 9.35 -20.24
N GLU A 164 5.09 10.55 -20.52
CA GLU A 164 6.29 10.73 -21.34
C GLU A 164 7.54 10.44 -20.49
N ILE A 165 8.06 9.21 -20.57
CA ILE A 165 9.29 8.78 -19.89
C ILE A 165 10.40 8.52 -20.90
N GLU A 166 11.47 9.29 -20.81
CA GLU A 166 12.68 9.15 -21.61
C GLU A 166 13.58 8.03 -21.05
N THR A 167 14.10 7.20 -21.95
CA THR A 167 15.15 6.20 -21.66
C THR A 167 16.50 6.76 -22.08
N GLN A 168 17.50 6.64 -21.24
CA GLN A 168 18.89 6.90 -21.62
C GLN A 168 19.79 5.74 -21.20
N THR A 169 20.55 5.22 -22.17
CA THR A 169 21.66 4.30 -21.91
C THR A 169 22.85 5.09 -21.41
N CYS A 170 23.48 4.62 -20.35
CA CYS A 170 24.65 5.19 -19.71
C CYS A 170 25.70 4.10 -19.53
N GLU A 171 26.93 4.52 -19.26
CA GLU A 171 28.05 3.67 -18.95
C GLU A 171 28.65 4.15 -17.62
N ASP A 172 29.02 3.23 -16.74
CA ASP A 172 29.68 3.57 -15.49
C ASP A 172 31.22 3.60 -15.66
N ALA A 173 31.94 3.89 -14.58
CA ALA A 173 33.40 3.98 -14.61
C ALA A 173 34.11 2.66 -14.97
N SER A 174 33.40 1.53 -14.91
CA SER A 174 33.93 0.20 -15.29
C SER A 174 33.66 -0.17 -16.76
N GLY A 175 32.97 0.69 -17.51
CA GLY A 175 32.51 0.37 -18.85
C GLY A 175 31.19 -0.43 -18.87
N GLN A 176 30.60 -0.69 -17.71
CA GLN A 176 29.34 -1.42 -17.63
C GLN A 176 28.18 -0.51 -18.02
N ARG A 177 27.41 -0.93 -19.03
CA ARG A 177 26.24 -0.21 -19.50
C ARG A 177 25.05 -0.42 -18.56
N TYR A 178 24.32 0.65 -18.28
CA TYR A 178 23.08 0.63 -17.52
C TYR A 178 22.06 1.61 -18.12
N THR A 179 20.80 1.49 -17.71
CA THR A 179 19.72 2.35 -18.20
C THR A 179 19.20 3.24 -17.09
N ARG A 180 19.00 4.53 -17.40
CA ARG A 180 18.27 5.47 -16.54
C ARG A 180 16.99 5.93 -17.21
N TYR A 181 15.93 6.01 -16.43
CA TYR A 181 14.62 6.52 -16.85
C TYR A 181 14.37 7.88 -16.21
N ARG A 182 13.76 8.81 -16.95
CA ARG A 182 13.37 10.13 -16.43
C ARG A 182 12.10 10.63 -17.09
N LEU A 183 11.29 11.42 -16.37
CA LEU A 183 10.20 12.13 -17.02
C LEU A 183 10.74 13.13 -18.04
N SER A 184 10.03 13.29 -19.16
CA SER A 184 10.37 14.26 -20.19
C SER A 184 10.38 15.69 -19.62
N ARG A 185 11.13 16.58 -20.26
CA ARG A 185 11.15 18.01 -19.87
C ARG A 185 9.75 18.64 -19.89
N ARG A 186 8.92 18.23 -20.86
CA ARG A 186 7.52 18.66 -20.98
C ARG A 186 6.71 18.17 -19.79
N GLN A 187 6.82 16.89 -19.46
CA GLN A 187 6.08 16.27 -18.37
C GLN A 187 6.44 16.87 -17.00
N ARG A 188 7.73 17.16 -16.76
CA ARG A 188 8.17 17.83 -15.52
C ARG A 188 7.63 19.25 -15.35
N ARG A 189 7.38 19.96 -16.46
CA ARG A 189 6.86 21.33 -16.45
C ARG A 189 5.33 21.39 -16.35
N SER A 190 4.63 20.29 -16.60
CA SER A 190 3.17 20.24 -16.47
C SER A 190 2.75 20.30 -15.00
N LYS A 191 1.93 21.30 -14.65
CA LYS A 191 1.29 21.44 -13.32
C LYS A 191 0.04 20.56 -13.15
N ALA A 192 -0.45 19.95 -14.23
CA ALA A 192 -1.64 19.10 -14.18
C ALA A 192 -1.37 17.82 -13.39
N PRO A 193 -2.23 17.42 -12.44
CA PRO A 193 -2.08 16.15 -11.76
C PRO A 193 -2.32 15.02 -12.76
N LEU A 194 -1.27 14.28 -13.10
CA LEU A 194 -1.31 13.28 -14.19
C LEU A 194 -2.01 11.97 -13.79
N LEU A 195 -2.55 11.93 -12.57
CA LEU A 195 -3.52 10.98 -11.99
C LEU A 195 -4.35 11.86 -11.05
N GLU A 196 -5.68 11.72 -11.03
CA GLU A 196 -6.50 12.49 -10.08
C GLU A 196 -5.90 12.36 -8.67
N ALA A 197 -5.61 13.51 -8.05
CA ALA A 197 -5.11 13.53 -6.69
C ALA A 197 -6.17 12.88 -5.79
N ARG A 198 -5.82 11.74 -5.19
CA ARG A 198 -6.58 11.14 -4.11
C ARG A 198 -6.87 12.23 -3.07
N ARG A 199 -8.13 12.38 -2.65
CA ARG A 199 -8.49 13.13 -1.43
C ARG A 199 -7.59 12.66 -0.28
N ALA A 200 -7.06 13.61 0.47
CA ALA A 200 -6.20 13.37 1.63
C ALA A 200 -6.86 12.37 2.61
N PRO A 201 -6.08 11.52 3.30
CA PRO A 201 -6.60 10.64 4.36
C PRO A 201 -7.32 11.43 5.46
N LYS A 202 -8.29 10.78 6.12
CA LYS A 202 -9.19 11.38 7.12
C LYS A 202 -8.41 12.09 8.24
N GLN A 203 -8.88 13.28 8.62
CA GLN A 203 -8.44 14.04 9.80
C GLN A 203 -8.41 13.15 11.04
N TYR A 204 -7.34 13.25 11.83
CA TYR A 204 -7.33 12.71 13.19
C TYR A 204 -8.51 13.30 13.97
N ARG A 205 -9.23 12.50 14.76
CA ARG A 205 -10.15 13.05 15.77
C ARG A 205 -9.26 13.84 16.74
N VAL A 206 -9.31 15.16 16.65
CA VAL A 206 -8.41 16.09 17.35
C VAL A 206 -8.31 15.71 18.83
N ASP A 207 -9.42 15.33 19.44
CA ASP A 207 -9.50 14.89 20.84
C ASP A 207 -8.57 13.71 21.19
N ALA A 208 -8.45 12.71 20.30
CA ALA A 208 -7.60 11.54 20.53
C ALA A 208 -6.10 11.90 20.40
N LEU A 209 -5.76 12.82 19.50
CA LEU A 209 -4.39 13.31 19.33
C LEU A 209 -3.97 14.20 20.50
N LEU A 210 -4.88 15.06 20.98
CA LEU A 210 -4.64 15.90 22.15
C LEU A 210 -4.47 15.06 23.42
N GLN A 211 -5.20 13.97 23.56
CA GLN A 211 -5.04 13.06 24.69
C GLN A 211 -3.69 12.33 24.66
N LEU A 212 -3.26 11.84 23.49
CA LEU A 212 -1.94 11.23 23.33
C LEU A 212 -0.81 12.24 23.62
N TYR A 213 -0.97 13.48 23.17
CA TYR A 213 0.01 14.54 23.42
C TYR A 213 0.06 14.93 24.91
N ARG A 214 -1.09 15.00 25.59
CA ARG A 214 -1.15 15.22 27.03
C ARG A 214 -0.39 14.14 27.80
N ASN A 215 -0.60 12.87 27.46
CA ASN A 215 0.12 11.76 28.10
C ASN A 215 1.63 11.85 27.84
N TYR A 216 2.04 12.26 26.64
CA TYR A 216 3.46 12.49 26.35
C TYR A 216 4.06 13.62 27.22
N CYS A 217 3.35 14.75 27.39
CA CYS A 217 3.77 15.85 28.24
C CYS A 217 3.97 15.43 29.71
N THR A 218 3.06 14.62 30.25
CA THR A 218 3.14 14.18 31.65
C THR A 218 4.12 13.03 31.85
N ASP A 219 4.06 12.01 30.99
CA ASP A 219 4.72 10.73 31.24
C ASP A 219 6.16 10.72 30.74
N GLU A 220 6.44 11.43 29.64
CA GLU A 220 7.75 11.43 28.98
C GLU A 220 8.53 12.72 29.22
N LEU A 221 7.85 13.87 29.28
CA LEU A 221 8.50 15.17 29.58
C LEU A 221 8.48 15.53 31.07
N GLY A 222 7.69 14.81 31.88
CA GLY A 222 7.60 15.04 33.33
C GLY A 222 6.99 16.39 33.70
N LEU A 223 6.20 17.00 32.81
CA LEU A 223 5.52 18.27 33.10
C LEU A 223 4.45 18.06 34.17
N ASP A 224 4.30 19.05 35.04
CA ASP A 224 3.19 19.02 35.99
C ASP A 224 1.84 19.26 35.29
N ALA A 225 0.74 19.04 36.02
CA ALA A 225 -0.59 19.08 35.44
C ALA A 225 -0.97 20.47 34.87
N ASN A 226 -0.40 21.55 35.40
CA ASN A 226 -0.67 22.91 34.93
C ASN A 226 0.12 23.17 33.65
N ASP A 227 1.43 22.88 33.65
CA ASP A 227 2.29 23.08 32.48
C ASP A 227 1.87 22.20 31.30
N ALA A 228 1.51 20.93 31.55
CA ALA A 228 0.99 20.04 30.52
C ALA A 228 -0.34 20.54 29.94
N THR A 229 -1.15 21.26 30.72
CA THR A 229 -2.40 21.83 30.24
C THR A 229 -2.17 23.04 29.35
N GLU A 230 -1.20 23.90 29.69
CA GLU A 230 -0.81 25.03 28.85
C GLU A 230 -0.20 24.55 27.51
N GLU A 231 0.68 23.55 27.53
CA GLU A 231 1.27 22.96 26.33
C GLU A 231 0.23 22.31 25.41
N VAL A 232 -0.72 21.55 25.97
CA VAL A 232 -1.81 20.95 25.19
C VAL A 232 -2.72 22.02 24.59
N ALA A 233 -2.97 23.13 25.29
CA ALA A 233 -3.75 24.25 24.79
C ALA A 233 -3.03 24.98 23.63
N ALA A 234 -1.72 25.20 23.75
CA ALA A 234 -0.89 25.76 22.68
C ALA A 234 -0.88 24.85 21.45
N PHE A 235 -0.72 23.53 21.64
CA PHE A 235 -0.77 22.55 20.56
C PHE A 235 -2.17 22.46 19.92
N THR A 236 -3.23 22.57 20.70
CA THR A 236 -4.61 22.65 20.19
C THR A 236 -4.79 23.85 19.27
N LYS A 237 -4.33 25.03 19.69
CA LYS A 237 -4.39 26.26 18.90
C LYS A 237 -3.60 26.10 17.59
N PHE A 238 -2.39 25.53 17.65
CA PHE A 238 -1.60 25.20 16.47
C PHE A 238 -2.36 24.27 15.50
N LEU A 239 -3.00 23.22 16.01
CA LEU A 239 -3.77 22.29 15.18
C LEU A 239 -4.97 22.97 14.52
N LEU A 240 -5.65 23.87 15.21
CA LEU A 240 -6.78 24.63 14.65
C LEU A 240 -6.31 25.64 13.59
N GLU A 241 -5.19 26.32 13.80
CA GLU A 241 -4.58 27.23 12.82
C GLU A 241 -4.04 26.52 11.57
N LYS A 242 -3.65 25.25 11.68
CA LYS A 242 -3.14 24.44 10.56
C LYS A 242 -4.23 23.65 9.80
N ASN A 243 -5.42 23.51 10.38
CA ASN A 243 -6.56 22.81 9.76
C ASN A 243 -7.68 23.76 9.28
N ALA A 244 -7.52 25.07 9.43
CA ALA A 244 -8.32 26.11 8.76
C ALA A 244 -7.77 26.38 7.34
#